data_AF-A0A2V9BZ94-F1
#
_entry.id   AF-A0A2V9BZ94-F1
#
_cell.length_a   1.000
_cell.length_b   1.000
_cell.length_c   1.000
_cell.angle_alpha   90.00
_cell.angle_beta   90.00
_cell.angle_gamma   90.00
#
_symmetry.space_group_name_H-M   'P 1'
#
loop_
_entity.id
_entity.type
_entity.pdbx_description
1 polymer ?
#
loop_
_entity_poly.entity_id
_entity_poly.type
_entity_poly.pdbx_seq_one_letter_code
_entity_poly.pdbx_strand_id
1 'polypeptide(L)'
;LACSLLPALLLAALQLCGLTVNHWRSGTRVTAIFALLFAGVWLSNAPAGVLASYSVALLFAWAAIARKSFTPLWRGAAGLALGFGLTGFYLLPAAYEQRWVNIGQALASGLQPAENFLYTKIADAEHNQFNWIASSIAVLLMAMAGAAAIVAHQNTQREEYREEKSLWHALLLLSAMTVVLMLHSSLILWEHLPKLQFVQFPWRWMGILAVPYACFAAAAVRRWRPGWAWAGVMAIAVACTAAFLVHKAWWDTDDIPSLQEAIAKGQGFDGTDEYDPATDDHTNLPAKAPPLQILPAAASKTAATKAEVRIERWTAEDKELSVSSPQPLRLAIRLLDYPAWHVEVNGRRVTPESPESTGQIFLPLPAGAQRIRIEFMKTSDRKWGEAVSGAAGILFLLLFFLDRAKRRSAKVVQT
;
A
#
# COMPACT_ATOMS: atom_id res chain seq x y z
N LEU A 1 9.11 -5.26 -0.37
CA LEU A 1 8.79 -5.53 -1.79
C LEU A 1 8.70 -4.27 -2.65
N ALA A 2 7.87 -3.27 -2.32
CA ALA A 2 7.71 -2.06 -3.14
C ALA A 2 9.04 -1.40 -3.55
N CYS A 3 9.97 -1.19 -2.60
CA CYS A 3 11.26 -0.54 -2.87
C CYS A 3 12.13 -1.29 -3.89
N SER A 4 12.03 -2.62 -4.00
CA SER A 4 12.83 -3.39 -4.97
C SER A 4 12.34 -3.23 -6.41
N LEU A 5 11.10 -2.77 -6.61
CA LEU A 5 10.53 -2.51 -7.93
C LEU A 5 10.89 -1.11 -8.46
N LEU A 6 11.24 -0.17 -7.57
CA LEU A 6 11.49 1.24 -7.92
C LEU A 6 12.60 1.45 -8.96
N PRO A 7 13.75 0.75 -8.93
CA PRO A 7 14.78 0.91 -9.96
C PRO A 7 14.28 0.51 -11.36
N ALA A 8 13.54 -0.60 -11.45
CA ALA A 8 12.97 -1.07 -12.70
C ALA A 8 11.85 -0.12 -13.18
N LEU A 9 11.03 0.40 -12.25
CA LEU A 9 9.98 1.37 -12.55
C LEU A 9 10.59 2.67 -13.11
N LEU A 10 11.65 3.18 -12.50
CA LEU A 10 12.39 4.35 -12.97
C LEU A 10 12.95 4.12 -14.38
N LEU A 11 13.59 2.97 -14.60
CA LEU A 11 14.11 2.59 -15.92
C LEU A 11 13.00 2.57 -16.98
N ALA A 12 11.85 1.95 -16.66
CA ALA A 12 10.68 1.92 -17.53
C ALA A 12 10.18 3.33 -17.86
N ALA A 13 10.08 4.20 -16.85
CA ALA A 13 9.64 5.59 -17.01
C ALA A 13 10.59 6.39 -17.91
N LEU A 14 11.90 6.28 -17.68
CA LEU A 14 12.92 6.93 -18.51
C LEU A 14 12.86 6.48 -19.97
N GLN A 15 12.63 5.18 -20.22
CA GLN A 15 12.45 4.65 -21.58
C GLN A 15 11.15 5.14 -22.22
N LEU A 16 10.06 5.29 -21.46
CA LEU A 16 8.80 5.88 -21.97
C LEU A 16 8.97 7.34 -22.38
N CYS A 17 9.70 8.12 -21.57
CA CYS A 17 10.10 9.49 -21.87
C CYS A 17 11.06 9.59 -23.07
N GLY A 18 11.65 8.47 -23.49
CA GLY A 18 12.68 8.42 -24.53
C GLY A 18 14.02 9.03 -24.11
N LEU A 19 14.28 9.14 -22.80
CA LEU A 19 15.52 9.70 -22.25
C LEU A 19 16.67 8.69 -22.22
N THR A 20 16.35 7.40 -22.29
CA THR A 20 17.29 6.28 -22.37
C THR A 20 16.90 5.34 -23.51
N VAL A 21 17.86 4.53 -23.98
CA VAL A 21 17.60 3.53 -25.03
C VAL A 21 16.51 2.56 -24.59
N ASN A 22 15.54 2.34 -25.48
CA ASN A 22 14.51 1.35 -25.27
C ASN A 22 15.09 -0.06 -25.48
N HIS A 23 15.42 -0.72 -24.36
CA HIS A 23 15.92 -2.10 -24.37
C HIS A 23 14.81 -3.14 -24.52
N TRP A 24 13.54 -2.73 -24.42
CA TRP A 24 12.37 -3.62 -24.48
C TRP A 24 11.71 -3.66 -25.85
N ARG A 25 12.47 -3.32 -26.90
CA ARG A 25 12.18 -3.52 -28.34
C ARG A 25 11.07 -2.64 -28.93
N SER A 26 10.05 -2.25 -28.16
CA SER A 26 8.97 -1.36 -28.62
C SER A 26 8.34 -0.53 -27.50
N GLY A 27 7.77 0.63 -27.86
CA GLY A 27 7.14 1.55 -26.90
C GLY A 27 5.90 0.97 -26.22
N THR A 28 5.12 0.13 -26.91
CA THR A 28 3.93 -0.53 -26.34
C THR A 28 4.32 -1.53 -25.25
N ARG A 29 5.40 -2.29 -25.47
CA ARG A 29 5.92 -3.21 -24.46
C ARG A 29 6.47 -2.46 -23.25
N VAL A 30 7.16 -1.34 -23.44
CA VAL A 30 7.61 -0.50 -22.32
C VAL A 30 6.42 0.02 -21.53
N THR A 31 5.34 0.43 -22.18
CA THR A 31 4.12 0.90 -21.50
C THR A 31 3.53 -0.21 -20.64
N ALA A 32 3.44 -1.44 -21.17
CA ALA A 32 2.95 -2.60 -20.42
C ALA A 32 3.85 -2.93 -19.21
N ILE A 33 5.18 -2.93 -19.38
CA ILE A 33 6.11 -3.21 -18.27
C ILE A 33 6.07 -2.11 -17.21
N PHE A 34 6.03 -0.84 -17.62
CA PHE A 34 5.84 0.28 -16.70
C PHE A 34 4.56 0.11 -15.87
N ALA A 35 3.43 -0.18 -16.54
CA ALA A 35 2.15 -0.36 -15.87
C ALA A 35 2.18 -1.54 -14.87
N LEU A 36 2.80 -2.66 -15.24
CA LEU A 36 2.96 -3.82 -14.36
C LEU A 36 3.81 -3.49 -13.12
N LEU A 37 4.94 -2.80 -13.31
CA LEU A 37 5.82 -2.40 -12.21
C LEU A 37 5.14 -1.39 -11.29
N PHE A 38 4.44 -0.42 -11.86
CA PHE A 38 3.66 0.58 -11.12
C PHE A 38 2.53 -0.07 -10.32
N ALA A 39 1.78 -0.98 -10.94
CA ALA A 39 0.77 -1.79 -10.26
C ALA A 39 1.38 -2.63 -9.12
N GLY A 40 2.53 -3.25 -9.37
CA GLY A 40 3.26 -4.01 -8.36
C GLY A 40 3.67 -3.17 -7.15
N VAL A 41 4.05 -1.89 -7.33
CA VAL A 41 4.33 -0.98 -6.21
C VAL A 41 3.05 -0.72 -5.39
N TRP A 42 1.93 -0.36 -6.04
CA TRP A 42 0.66 -0.11 -5.36
C TRP A 42 0.12 -1.34 -4.62
N LEU A 43 0.22 -2.53 -5.21
CA LEU A 43 -0.21 -3.78 -4.58
C LEU A 43 0.73 -4.27 -3.47
N SER A 44 1.97 -3.77 -3.44
CA SER A 44 2.92 -4.10 -2.38
C SER A 44 2.74 -3.22 -1.15
N ASN A 45 2.47 -1.93 -1.33
CA ASN A 45 2.34 -0.95 -0.25
C ASN A 45 1.69 0.34 -0.77
N ALA A 46 0.52 0.72 -0.26
CA ALA A 46 -0.22 1.89 -0.72
C ALA A 46 0.56 3.22 -0.55
N PRO A 47 1.21 3.52 0.60
CA PRO A 47 2.09 4.69 0.71
C PRO A 47 3.19 4.74 -0.35
N ALA A 48 3.88 3.62 -0.61
CA ALA A 48 4.89 3.55 -1.67
C ALA A 48 4.29 3.78 -3.07
N GLY A 49 3.05 3.34 -3.31
CA GLY A 49 2.29 3.65 -4.52
C GLY A 49 2.06 5.14 -4.71
N VAL A 50 1.68 5.86 -3.65
CA VAL A 50 1.54 7.33 -3.66
C VAL A 50 2.89 8.00 -3.99
N LEU A 51 3.96 7.60 -3.29
CA LEU A 51 5.32 8.13 -3.53
C LEU A 51 5.78 7.91 -4.98
N ALA A 52 5.57 6.71 -5.51
CA ALA A 52 5.91 6.37 -6.88
C ALA A 52 5.08 7.18 -7.88
N SER A 53 3.79 7.40 -7.62
CA SER A 53 2.89 8.20 -8.46
C SER A 53 3.39 9.64 -8.63
N TYR A 54 3.73 10.31 -7.52
CA TYR A 54 4.31 11.67 -7.57
C TYR A 54 5.67 11.69 -8.28
N SER A 55 6.53 10.70 -7.98
CA SER A 55 7.87 10.61 -8.58
C SER A 55 7.83 10.48 -10.10
N VAL A 56 7.00 9.57 -10.62
CA VAL A 56 6.90 9.36 -12.08
C VAL A 56 6.14 10.49 -12.75
N ALA A 57 5.12 11.08 -12.11
CA ALA A 57 4.41 12.24 -12.64
C ALA A 57 5.34 13.44 -12.83
N LEU A 58 6.16 13.75 -11.80
CA LEU A 58 7.18 14.80 -11.90
C LEU A 58 8.18 14.49 -13.02
N LEU A 59 8.64 13.25 -13.11
CA LEU A 59 9.58 12.83 -14.15
C LEU A 59 8.99 13.00 -15.57
N PHE A 60 7.73 12.60 -15.79
CA PHE A 60 7.06 12.78 -17.08
C PHE A 60 6.85 14.25 -17.43
N ALA A 61 6.46 15.09 -16.46
CA ALA A 61 6.30 16.53 -16.65
C ALA A 61 7.62 17.21 -17.00
N TRP A 62 8.67 16.93 -16.24
CA TRP A 62 10.01 17.45 -16.54
C TRP A 62 10.53 16.96 -17.89
N ALA A 63 10.34 15.67 -18.22
CA ALA A 63 10.77 15.12 -19.50
C ALA A 63 10.05 15.80 -20.67
N ALA A 64 8.77 16.16 -20.54
CA ALA A 64 8.05 16.89 -21.57
C ALA A 64 8.63 18.28 -21.82
N ILE A 65 9.01 19.00 -20.76
CA ILE A 65 9.70 20.29 -20.85
C ILE A 65 11.08 20.13 -21.50
N ALA A 66 11.90 19.21 -20.99
CA ALA A 66 13.25 18.96 -21.47
C ALA A 66 13.28 18.53 -22.95
N ARG A 67 12.27 17.78 -23.39
CA ARG A 67 12.11 17.30 -24.76
C ARG A 67 11.34 18.26 -25.66
N LYS A 68 10.77 19.34 -25.12
CA LYS A 68 9.86 20.25 -25.82
C LYS A 68 8.74 19.50 -26.55
N SER A 69 8.16 18.48 -25.91
CA SER A 69 7.14 17.60 -26.51
C SER A 69 6.19 17.07 -25.45
N PHE A 70 4.89 16.99 -25.78
CA PHE A 70 3.87 16.36 -24.93
C PHE A 70 3.92 14.83 -24.93
N THR A 71 4.79 14.22 -25.75
CA THR A 71 4.88 12.76 -25.89
C THR A 71 5.13 12.03 -24.56
N PRO A 72 6.05 12.47 -23.67
CA PRO A 72 6.24 11.84 -22.38
C PRO A 72 5.00 11.89 -21.49
N LEU A 73 4.22 12.98 -21.54
CA LEU A 73 3.00 13.13 -20.74
C LEU A 73 1.92 12.14 -21.16
N TRP A 74 1.64 12.00 -22.46
CA TRP A 74 0.60 11.06 -22.92
C TRP A 74 1.01 9.60 -22.76
N ARG A 75 2.30 9.28 -22.95
CA ARG A 75 2.81 7.93 -22.67
C ARG A 75 2.78 7.61 -21.18
N GLY A 76 3.17 8.57 -20.34
CA GLY A 76 3.11 8.46 -18.89
C GLY A 76 1.68 8.29 -18.40
N ALA A 77 0.76 9.11 -18.87
CA ALA A 77 -0.67 9.04 -18.54
C ALA A 77 -1.28 7.69 -18.96
N ALA A 78 -0.97 7.19 -20.17
CA ALA A 78 -1.42 5.89 -20.63
C ALA A 78 -0.87 4.73 -19.76
N GLY A 79 0.42 4.79 -19.40
CA GLY A 79 1.06 3.82 -18.52
C GLY A 79 0.48 3.83 -17.10
N LEU A 80 0.25 5.03 -16.55
CA LEU A 80 -0.37 5.22 -15.23
C LEU A 80 -1.82 4.73 -15.22
N ALA A 81 -2.61 5.10 -16.23
CA ALA A 81 -4.00 4.65 -16.36
C ALA A 81 -4.10 3.12 -16.45
N LEU A 82 -3.21 2.49 -17.24
CA LEU A 82 -3.14 1.03 -17.31
C LEU A 82 -2.73 0.42 -15.96
N GLY A 83 -1.74 1.01 -15.28
CA GLY A 83 -1.27 0.54 -13.97
C GLY A 83 -2.34 0.65 -12.88
N PHE A 84 -3.06 1.77 -12.80
CA PHE A 84 -4.22 1.93 -11.91
C PHE A 84 -5.37 0.98 -12.30
N GLY A 85 -5.59 0.76 -13.60
CA GLY A 85 -6.56 -0.23 -14.08
C GLY A 85 -6.23 -1.63 -13.57
N LEU A 86 -4.96 -2.06 -13.68
CA LEU A 86 -4.49 -3.36 -13.19
C LEU A 86 -4.67 -3.55 -11.68
N THR A 87 -4.68 -2.46 -10.90
CA THR A 87 -4.93 -2.47 -9.45
C THR A 87 -6.36 -2.13 -9.05
N GLY A 88 -7.27 -1.94 -10.02
CA GLY A 88 -8.67 -1.57 -9.82
C GLY A 88 -9.44 -2.50 -8.86
N PHE A 89 -9.18 -3.81 -8.87
CA PHE A 89 -9.80 -4.78 -7.96
C PHE A 89 -9.49 -4.50 -6.48
N TYR A 90 -8.40 -3.77 -6.21
CA TYR A 90 -7.98 -3.35 -4.88
C TYR A 90 -8.31 -1.87 -4.62
N LEU A 91 -7.85 -0.98 -5.51
CA LEU A 91 -7.94 0.47 -5.27
C LEU A 91 -9.36 1.02 -5.37
N LEU A 92 -10.20 0.46 -6.24
CA LEU A 92 -11.57 0.95 -6.40
C LEU A 92 -12.43 0.65 -5.17
N PRO A 93 -12.52 -0.61 -4.67
CA PRO A 93 -13.20 -0.86 -3.40
C PRO A 93 -12.51 -0.13 -2.25
N ALA A 94 -11.17 -0.15 -2.14
CA ALA A 94 -10.48 0.56 -1.06
C ALA A 94 -10.82 2.07 -1.01
N ALA A 95 -10.99 2.74 -2.16
CA ALA A 95 -11.39 4.14 -2.21
C ALA A 95 -12.88 4.35 -1.88
N TYR A 96 -13.75 3.42 -2.30
CA TYR A 96 -15.19 3.51 -2.07
C TYR A 96 -15.56 3.19 -0.61
N GLU A 97 -15.00 2.11 -0.08
CA GLU A 97 -15.26 1.54 1.25
C GLU A 97 -14.67 2.38 2.40
N GLN A 98 -13.78 3.35 2.10
CA GLN A 98 -13.28 4.33 3.09
C GLN A 98 -14.40 5.06 3.85
N ARG A 99 -15.58 5.22 3.26
CA ARG A 99 -16.73 5.86 3.89
C ARG A 99 -17.38 5.01 4.99
N TRP A 100 -17.08 3.72 5.03
CA TRP A 100 -17.64 2.78 6.00
C TRP A 100 -16.83 2.75 7.29
N VAL A 101 -15.62 3.31 7.28
CA VAL A 101 -14.63 3.13 8.34
C VAL A 101 -14.07 4.46 8.84
N ASN A 102 -13.44 4.42 10.00
CA ASN A 102 -12.81 5.58 10.63
C ASN A 102 -11.43 5.94 10.01
N ILE A 103 -11.31 6.00 8.68
CA ILE A 103 -10.02 6.16 7.98
C ILE A 103 -9.22 7.41 8.42
N GLY A 104 -9.88 8.41 9.01
CA GLY A 104 -9.24 9.57 9.61
C GLY A 104 -8.28 9.24 10.76
N GLN A 105 -8.48 8.11 11.47
CA GLN A 105 -7.57 7.65 12.53
C GLN A 105 -6.19 7.26 12.00
N ALA A 106 -6.05 7.02 10.69
CA ALA A 106 -4.74 6.91 10.05
C ALA A 106 -3.91 8.20 10.16
N LEU A 107 -4.51 9.31 10.60
CA LEU A 107 -3.89 10.59 10.86
C LEU A 107 -4.08 11.02 12.34
N ALA A 108 -4.21 10.06 13.24
CA ALA A 108 -4.18 10.31 14.68
C ALA A 108 -2.86 10.96 15.11
N SER A 109 -2.86 11.53 16.32
CA SER A 109 -1.66 12.14 16.92
C SER A 109 -0.48 11.17 16.89
N GLY A 110 0.71 11.65 16.55
CA GLY A 110 1.92 10.86 16.32
C GLY A 110 2.03 10.30 14.89
N LEU A 111 0.94 10.24 14.11
CA LEU A 111 0.93 9.70 12.75
C LEU A 111 0.79 10.77 11.66
N GLN A 112 0.58 12.03 12.05
CA GLN A 112 0.44 13.13 11.09
C GLN A 112 1.79 13.52 10.48
N PRO A 113 1.84 13.93 9.20
CA PRO A 113 3.08 14.42 8.58
C PRO A 113 3.72 15.59 9.33
N ALA A 114 2.90 16.52 9.85
CA ALA A 114 3.37 17.69 10.59
C ALA A 114 4.22 17.33 11.83
N GLU A 115 3.98 16.16 12.42
CA GLU A 115 4.63 15.65 13.62
C GLU A 115 5.82 14.70 13.30
N ASN A 116 6.00 14.37 12.02
CA ASN A 116 6.94 13.36 11.53
C ASN A 116 7.97 13.89 10.52
N PHE A 117 8.01 15.20 10.27
CA PHE A 117 9.13 15.81 9.54
C PHE A 117 10.45 15.57 10.27
N LEU A 118 11.57 15.66 9.54
CA LEU A 118 12.89 15.36 10.09
C LEU A 118 13.16 16.12 11.40
N TYR A 119 13.49 15.37 12.45
CA TYR A 119 13.80 15.85 13.80
C TYR A 119 12.67 16.62 14.53
N THR A 120 11.44 16.54 14.03
CA THR A 120 10.26 17.06 14.75
C THR A 120 10.06 16.31 16.05
N LYS A 121 9.65 17.04 17.10
CA LYS A 121 9.36 16.50 18.41
C LYS A 121 7.94 16.82 18.85
N ILE A 122 7.32 15.87 19.55
CA ILE A 122 6.02 16.02 20.21
C ILE A 122 6.12 15.61 21.69
N ALA A 123 5.01 15.67 22.42
CA ALA A 123 4.92 15.26 23.82
C ALA A 123 4.90 13.73 24.01
N ASP A 124 5.77 13.01 23.29
CA ASP A 124 5.95 11.55 23.34
C ASP A 124 7.44 11.23 23.13
N ALA A 125 8.06 10.63 24.16
CA ALA A 125 9.50 10.33 24.14
C ALA A 125 9.85 9.19 23.17
N GLU A 126 8.97 8.20 23.03
CA GLU A 126 9.20 7.04 22.15
C GLU A 126 9.12 7.48 20.69
N HIS A 127 8.07 8.24 20.34
CA HIS A 127 7.95 8.90 19.04
C HIS A 127 9.20 9.72 18.71
N ASN A 128 9.63 10.58 19.63
CA ASN A 128 10.78 11.45 19.43
C ASN A 128 12.07 10.66 19.17
N GLN A 129 12.27 9.56 19.89
CA GLN A 129 13.43 8.70 19.72
C GLN A 129 13.41 8.01 18.35
N PHE A 130 12.25 7.45 17.96
CA PHE A 130 12.09 6.80 16.66
C PHE A 130 12.29 7.81 15.51
N ASN A 131 11.65 8.97 15.59
CA ASN A 131 11.78 10.00 14.56
C ASN A 131 13.21 10.52 14.46
N TRP A 132 13.95 10.63 15.58
CA TRP A 132 15.37 10.98 15.57
C TRP A 132 16.24 9.96 14.82
N ILE A 133 15.99 8.65 15.01
CA ILE A 133 16.69 7.57 14.30
C ILE A 133 16.38 7.67 12.80
N ALA A 134 15.10 7.71 12.43
CA ALA A 134 14.67 7.80 11.04
C ALA A 134 15.25 9.06 10.35
N SER A 135 15.27 10.18 11.06
CA SER A 135 15.81 11.44 10.57
C SER A 135 17.31 11.39 10.34
N SER A 136 18.06 10.76 11.26
CA SER A 136 19.51 10.60 11.14
C SER A 136 19.89 9.69 9.98
N ILE A 137 19.13 8.62 9.74
CA ILE A 137 19.30 7.76 8.56
C ILE A 137 19.00 8.55 7.28
N ALA A 138 17.93 9.34 7.27
CA ALA A 138 17.56 10.16 6.12
C ALA A 138 18.66 11.17 5.78
N VAL A 139 19.16 11.93 6.76
CA VAL A 139 20.24 12.90 6.56
C VAL A 139 21.54 12.21 6.09
N LEU A 140 21.88 11.06 6.66
CA LEU A 140 23.03 10.27 6.20
C LEU A 140 22.86 9.87 4.72
N LEU A 141 21.69 9.36 4.34
CA LEU A 141 21.40 9.00 2.94
C LEU A 141 21.47 10.21 2.01
N MET A 142 20.97 11.38 2.43
CA MET A 142 21.08 12.63 1.66
C MET A 142 22.53 13.05 1.47
N ALA A 143 23.33 13.02 2.53
CA ALA A 143 24.76 13.36 2.47
C ALA A 143 25.53 12.39 1.57
N MET A 144 25.29 11.08 1.69
CA MET A 144 25.90 10.07 0.83
C MET A 144 25.45 10.22 -0.64
N ALA A 145 24.17 10.50 -0.89
CA ALA A 145 23.67 10.76 -2.24
C ALA A 145 24.31 12.01 -2.86
N GLY A 146 24.44 13.09 -2.10
CA GLY A 146 25.12 14.31 -2.53
C GLY A 146 26.61 14.08 -2.83
N ALA A 147 27.34 13.43 -1.92
CA ALA A 147 28.74 13.11 -2.11
C ALA A 147 28.97 12.19 -3.33
N ALA A 148 28.17 11.12 -3.46
CA ALA A 148 28.23 10.23 -4.61
C ALA A 148 27.90 10.97 -5.92
N ALA A 149 26.93 11.88 -5.91
CA ALA A 149 26.60 12.70 -7.07
C ALA A 149 27.78 13.62 -7.46
N ILE A 150 28.46 14.25 -6.50
CA ILE A 150 29.63 15.10 -6.79
C ILE A 150 30.76 14.28 -7.42
N VAL A 151 31.11 13.13 -6.82
CA VAL A 151 32.18 12.25 -7.34
C VAL A 151 31.83 11.68 -8.71
N ALA A 152 30.59 11.21 -8.90
CA ALA A 152 30.14 10.71 -10.19
C ALA A 152 30.15 11.81 -11.27
N HIS A 153 29.77 13.04 -10.92
CA HIS A 153 29.84 14.17 -11.85
C HIS A 153 31.28 14.46 -12.30
N GLN A 154 32.23 14.51 -11.37
CA GLN A 154 33.65 14.69 -11.67
C GLN A 154 34.20 13.57 -12.55
N ASN A 155 33.70 12.34 -12.38
CA ASN A 155 34.09 11.23 -13.21
C ASN A 155 33.53 11.35 -14.63
N THR A 156 32.26 11.74 -14.79
CA THR A 156 31.57 11.76 -16.09
C THR A 156 31.90 12.99 -16.95
N GLN A 157 32.36 14.11 -16.37
CA GLN A 157 32.82 15.30 -17.09
C GLN A 157 33.92 15.04 -18.15
N ARG A 158 34.57 13.87 -18.15
CA ARG A 158 35.57 13.48 -19.15
C ARG A 158 35.02 12.68 -20.34
N GLU A 159 33.77 12.25 -20.32
CA GLU A 159 33.15 11.39 -21.35
C GLU A 159 31.76 11.99 -21.71
N GLU A 160 31.67 12.75 -22.80
CA GLU A 160 30.44 13.46 -23.18
C GLU A 160 29.45 12.57 -23.95
N TYR A 161 28.55 11.90 -23.23
CA TYR A 161 27.38 11.23 -23.82
C TYR A 161 26.07 11.94 -23.44
N ARG A 162 25.25 12.29 -24.44
CA ARG A 162 23.98 13.01 -24.27
C ARG A 162 22.96 12.28 -23.41
N GLU A 163 22.93 10.95 -23.47
CA GLU A 163 22.01 10.11 -22.68
C GLU A 163 22.35 10.14 -21.19
N GLU A 164 23.64 10.08 -20.85
CA GLU A 164 24.11 10.18 -19.47
C GLU A 164 23.75 11.52 -18.84
N LYS A 165 23.80 12.60 -19.62
CA LYS A 165 23.36 13.92 -19.18
C LYS A 165 21.88 13.95 -18.83
N SER A 166 21.00 13.36 -19.65
CA SER A 166 19.56 13.36 -19.34
C SER A 166 19.23 12.51 -18.12
N LEU A 167 19.88 11.35 -17.97
CA LEU A 167 19.74 10.51 -16.78
C LEU A 167 20.20 11.26 -15.52
N TRP A 168 21.34 11.95 -15.59
CA TRP A 168 21.87 12.75 -14.49
C TRP A 168 20.87 13.77 -13.96
N HIS A 169 20.26 14.56 -14.85
CA HIS A 169 19.27 15.57 -14.45
C HIS A 169 18.00 14.93 -13.88
N ALA A 170 17.56 13.78 -14.41
CA ALA A 170 16.41 13.06 -13.89
C ALA A 170 16.66 12.57 -12.44
N LEU A 171 17.85 12.02 -12.18
CA LEU A 171 18.24 11.56 -10.85
C LEU A 171 18.37 12.73 -9.87
N LEU A 172 18.99 13.84 -10.29
CA LEU A 172 19.07 15.05 -9.47
C LEU A 172 17.69 15.64 -9.15
N LEU A 173 16.78 15.68 -10.14
CA LEU A 173 15.42 16.15 -9.94
C LEU A 173 14.69 15.31 -8.89
N LEU A 174 14.78 13.98 -8.99
CA LEU A 174 14.18 13.07 -8.03
C LEU A 174 14.81 13.23 -6.65
N SER A 175 16.14 13.31 -6.55
CA SER A 175 16.83 13.58 -5.27
C SER A 175 16.41 14.91 -4.65
N ALA A 176 16.31 15.98 -5.44
CA ALA A 176 15.89 17.29 -4.93
C ALA A 176 14.44 17.25 -4.41
N MET A 177 13.53 16.62 -5.16
CA MET A 177 12.13 16.45 -4.76
C MET A 177 12.02 15.69 -3.43
N THR A 178 12.71 14.56 -3.28
CA THR A 178 12.63 13.74 -2.06
C THR A 178 13.18 14.49 -0.85
N VAL A 179 14.29 15.21 -0.99
CA VAL A 179 14.85 16.06 0.06
C VAL A 179 13.84 17.13 0.48
N VAL A 180 13.28 17.88 -0.46
CA VAL A 180 12.30 18.94 -0.17
C VAL A 180 11.08 18.37 0.57
N LEU A 181 10.55 17.24 0.13
CA LEU A 181 9.35 16.62 0.72
C LEU A 181 9.58 15.99 2.10
N MET A 182 10.84 15.77 2.50
CA MET A 182 11.21 15.37 3.85
C MET A 182 11.34 16.55 4.82
N LEU A 183 11.42 17.78 4.33
CA LEU A 183 11.58 18.98 5.15
C LEU A 183 10.25 19.64 5.47
N HIS A 184 10.17 20.24 6.66
CA HIS A 184 8.96 20.93 7.14
C HIS A 184 8.48 22.05 6.21
N SER A 185 9.38 22.67 5.44
CA SER A 185 9.03 23.67 4.42
C SER A 185 8.07 23.16 3.34
N SER A 186 7.91 21.83 3.22
CA SER A 186 6.97 21.21 2.28
C SER A 186 5.58 20.95 2.86
N LEU A 187 5.27 21.33 4.11
CA LEU A 187 3.99 21.06 4.78
C LEU A 187 2.77 21.41 3.90
N ILE A 188 2.81 22.56 3.21
CA ILE A 188 1.73 23.00 2.31
C ILE A 188 1.42 21.98 1.21
N LEU A 189 2.42 21.24 0.74
CA LEU A 189 2.23 20.17 -0.25
C LEU A 189 1.55 18.95 0.38
N TRP A 190 1.89 18.61 1.63
CA TRP A 190 1.28 17.49 2.35
C TRP A 190 -0.20 17.72 2.66
N GLU A 191 -0.59 18.96 2.92
CA GLU A 191 -1.98 19.34 3.21
C GLU A 191 -2.87 19.37 1.96
N HIS A 192 -2.31 19.73 0.80
CA HIS A 192 -3.11 19.94 -0.42
C HIS A 192 -2.99 18.84 -1.48
N LEU A 193 -1.87 18.10 -1.52
CA LEU A 193 -1.68 17.08 -2.54
C LEU A 193 -2.49 15.81 -2.22
N PRO A 194 -3.24 15.26 -3.19
CA PRO A 194 -4.11 14.11 -2.97
C PRO A 194 -3.39 12.92 -2.31
N LYS A 195 -3.96 12.42 -1.23
CA LYS A 195 -3.50 11.24 -0.48
C LYS A 195 -2.06 11.32 0.05
N LEU A 196 -1.36 12.45 -0.08
CA LEU A 196 0.02 12.59 0.41
C LEU A 196 0.08 12.50 1.94
N GLN A 197 -0.88 13.11 2.65
CA GLN A 197 -1.02 12.98 4.10
C GLN A 197 -1.09 11.52 4.60
N PHE A 198 -1.73 10.62 3.86
CA PHE A 198 -1.85 9.20 4.22
C PHE A 198 -0.54 8.40 4.03
N VAL A 199 0.52 9.03 3.52
CA VAL A 199 1.88 8.46 3.62
C VAL A 199 2.41 8.55 5.05
N GLN A 200 1.85 9.46 5.87
CA GLN A 200 2.11 9.73 7.29
C GLN A 200 3.52 10.25 7.59
N PHE A 201 4.54 9.62 7.01
CA PHE A 201 5.92 9.77 7.42
C PHE A 201 6.78 10.33 6.29
N PRO A 202 7.17 11.63 6.33
CA PRO A 202 8.00 12.26 5.30
C PRO A 202 9.29 11.50 5.00
N TRP A 203 9.97 10.95 6.02
CA TRP A 203 11.20 10.18 5.85
C TRP A 203 11.03 8.93 4.97
N ARG A 204 9.81 8.46 4.64
CA ARG A 204 9.59 7.38 3.64
C ARG A 204 10.06 7.73 2.23
N TRP A 205 10.23 9.02 1.92
CA TRP A 205 10.87 9.47 0.68
C TRP A 205 12.32 8.97 0.52
N MET A 206 12.96 8.50 1.60
CA MET A 206 14.22 7.74 1.53
C MET A 206 14.14 6.56 0.55
N GLY A 207 13.00 5.87 0.45
CA GLY A 207 12.84 4.73 -0.47
C GLY A 207 13.00 5.14 -1.93
N ILE A 208 12.53 6.33 -2.31
CA ILE A 208 12.74 6.90 -3.65
C ILE A 208 14.17 7.42 -3.79
N LEU A 209 14.71 8.12 -2.77
CA LEU A 209 16.07 8.68 -2.77
C LEU A 209 17.18 7.61 -2.89
N ALA A 210 16.92 6.42 -2.36
CA ALA A 210 17.85 5.29 -2.44
C ALA A 210 18.17 4.88 -3.90
N VAL A 211 17.24 5.09 -4.84
CA VAL A 211 17.45 4.75 -6.25
C VAL A 211 18.47 5.69 -6.92
N PRO A 212 18.31 7.04 -6.89
CA PRO A 212 19.37 7.95 -7.30
C PRO A 212 20.70 7.73 -6.59
N TYR A 213 20.68 7.50 -5.26
CA TYR A 213 21.90 7.21 -4.51
C TYR A 213 22.63 5.99 -5.10
N ALA A 214 21.94 4.87 -5.33
CA ALA A 214 22.55 3.66 -5.89
C ALA A 214 23.15 3.92 -7.28
N CYS A 215 22.46 4.67 -8.14
CA CYS A 215 22.97 5.06 -9.46
C CYS A 215 24.22 5.95 -9.36
N PHE A 216 24.20 6.96 -8.50
CA PHE A 216 25.35 7.84 -8.29
C PHE A 216 26.53 7.11 -7.68
N ALA A 217 26.30 6.24 -6.69
CA ALA A 217 27.33 5.43 -6.07
C ALA A 217 28.00 4.50 -7.10
N ALA A 218 27.21 3.82 -7.94
CA ALA A 218 27.73 2.98 -9.02
C ALA A 218 28.57 3.78 -10.02
N ALA A 219 28.12 4.97 -10.42
CA ALA A 219 28.87 5.86 -11.31
C ALA A 219 30.16 6.41 -10.66
N ALA A 220 30.14 6.67 -9.35
CA ALA A 220 31.29 7.15 -8.59
C ALA A 220 32.41 6.10 -8.50
N VAL A 221 32.07 4.82 -8.30
CA VAL A 221 33.06 3.73 -8.16
C VAL A 221 33.47 3.10 -9.49
N ARG A 222 32.83 3.45 -10.62
CA ARG A 222 33.09 2.88 -11.97
C ARG A 222 34.58 2.84 -12.36
N ARG A 223 35.36 3.83 -11.93
CA ARG A 223 36.79 3.96 -12.26
C ARG A 223 37.72 3.21 -11.30
N TRP A 224 37.21 2.74 -10.18
CA TRP A 224 38.03 2.10 -9.16
C TRP A 224 38.32 0.66 -9.58
N ARG A 225 39.60 0.37 -9.87
CA ARG A 225 40.04 -0.97 -10.29
C ARG A 225 40.69 -1.71 -9.12
N PRO A 226 40.42 -3.02 -8.98
CA PRO A 226 39.55 -3.82 -9.84
C PRO A 226 38.06 -3.75 -9.41
N GLY A 227 37.15 -3.51 -10.35
CA GLY A 227 35.72 -3.29 -10.04
C GLY A 227 35.01 -4.48 -9.36
N TRP A 228 35.51 -5.71 -9.53
CA TRP A 228 34.99 -6.89 -8.82
C TRP A 228 35.23 -6.83 -7.32
N ALA A 229 36.32 -6.19 -6.86
CA ALA A 229 36.59 -6.03 -5.45
C ALA A 229 35.54 -5.12 -4.80
N TRP A 230 35.16 -4.03 -5.47
CA TRP A 230 34.10 -3.13 -5.01
C TRP A 230 32.72 -3.78 -5.05
N ALA A 231 32.43 -4.62 -6.05
CA ALA A 231 31.22 -5.43 -6.05
C ALA A 231 31.20 -6.40 -4.85
N GLY A 232 32.33 -7.03 -4.53
CA GLY A 232 32.48 -7.89 -3.34
C GLY A 232 32.28 -7.12 -2.03
N VAL A 233 32.92 -5.95 -1.88
CA VAL A 233 32.75 -5.07 -0.71
C VAL A 233 31.28 -4.65 -0.56
N MET A 234 30.61 -4.27 -1.64
CA MET A 234 29.19 -3.89 -1.60
C MET A 234 28.30 -5.08 -1.21
N ALA A 235 28.57 -6.27 -1.77
CA ALA A 235 27.82 -7.48 -1.43
C ALA A 235 27.99 -7.86 0.05
N ILE A 236 29.22 -7.76 0.58
CA ILE A 236 29.51 -7.99 2.00
C ILE A 236 28.81 -6.93 2.85
N ALA A 237 28.90 -5.65 2.49
CA ALA A 237 28.22 -4.57 3.22
C ALA A 237 26.70 -4.81 3.26
N VAL A 238 26.08 -5.13 2.13
CA VAL A 238 24.65 -5.46 2.05
C VAL A 238 24.32 -6.69 2.92
N ALA A 239 25.12 -7.75 2.85
CA ALA A 239 24.90 -8.97 3.65
C ALA A 239 25.06 -8.70 5.15
N CYS A 240 26.07 -7.95 5.56
CA CYS A 240 26.30 -7.56 6.95
C CYS A 240 25.20 -6.63 7.46
N THR A 241 24.77 -5.63 6.68
CA THR A 241 23.64 -4.77 7.04
C THR A 241 22.35 -5.56 7.12
N ALA A 242 22.07 -6.46 6.18
CA ALA A 242 20.90 -7.34 6.23
C ALA A 242 20.93 -8.23 7.48
N ALA A 243 22.07 -8.86 7.77
CA ALA A 243 22.24 -9.67 8.99
C ALA A 243 22.04 -8.82 10.25
N PHE A 244 22.64 -7.63 10.32
CA PHE A 244 22.46 -6.71 11.44
C PHE A 244 21.00 -6.34 11.63
N LEU A 245 20.31 -5.88 10.57
CA LEU A 245 18.89 -5.56 10.64
C LEU A 245 18.07 -6.78 11.07
N VAL A 246 18.41 -7.98 10.60
CA VAL A 246 17.68 -9.19 11.00
C VAL A 246 17.77 -9.48 12.50
N HIS A 247 18.91 -9.19 13.12
CA HIS A 247 19.16 -9.50 14.53
C HIS A 247 18.93 -8.32 15.48
N LYS A 248 18.91 -7.09 14.98
CA LYS A 248 18.94 -5.85 15.78
C LYS A 248 17.91 -4.80 15.37
N ALA A 249 17.14 -5.03 14.31
CA ALA A 249 15.99 -4.16 14.06
C ALA A 249 15.00 -4.26 15.22
N TRP A 250 14.25 -3.18 15.43
CA TRP A 250 13.30 -2.99 16.53
C TRP A 250 12.08 -3.95 16.50
N TRP A 251 12.05 -4.96 15.64
CA TRP A 251 10.93 -5.90 15.68
C TRP A 251 11.06 -6.78 16.93
N ASP A 252 9.98 -6.90 17.70
CA ASP A 252 9.95 -7.86 18.78
C ASP A 252 9.92 -9.26 18.15
N THR A 253 10.88 -10.10 18.54
CA THR A 253 10.92 -11.49 18.05
C THR A 253 9.71 -12.29 18.49
N ASP A 254 9.00 -11.82 19.53
CA ASP A 254 7.83 -12.48 20.08
C ASP A 254 6.52 -11.99 19.43
N ASP A 255 6.52 -10.90 18.65
CA ASP A 255 5.31 -10.37 18.00
C ASP A 255 4.67 -11.39 17.04
N ILE A 256 5.47 -11.96 16.14
CA ILE A 256 4.97 -12.90 15.12
C ILE A 256 4.50 -14.22 15.76
N PRO A 257 5.27 -14.87 16.65
CA PRO A 257 4.78 -16.04 17.39
C PRO A 257 3.52 -15.77 18.21
N SER A 258 3.46 -14.64 18.92
CA SER A 258 2.29 -14.26 19.73
C SER A 258 1.05 -14.05 18.87
N LEU A 259 1.19 -13.40 17.72
CA LEU A 259 0.12 -13.22 16.75
C LEU A 259 -0.36 -14.57 16.18
N GLN A 260 0.57 -15.46 15.83
CA GLN A 260 0.24 -16.81 15.36
C GLN A 260 -0.53 -17.60 16.42
N GLU A 261 -0.11 -17.52 17.69
CA GLU A 261 -0.78 -18.18 18.80
C GLU A 261 -2.20 -17.61 19.03
N ALA A 262 -2.36 -16.28 18.99
CA ALA A 262 -3.65 -15.62 19.14
C ALA A 262 -4.63 -16.03 18.01
N ILE A 263 -4.15 -16.12 16.77
CA ILE A 263 -4.95 -16.61 15.63
C ILE A 263 -5.30 -18.09 15.82
N ALA A 264 -4.33 -18.93 16.20
CA ALA A 264 -4.54 -20.36 16.41
C ALA A 264 -5.54 -20.66 17.54
N LYS A 265 -5.56 -19.83 18.59
CA LYS A 265 -6.53 -19.89 19.70
C LYS A 265 -7.89 -19.27 19.36
N GLY A 266 -8.07 -18.71 18.16
CA GLY A 266 -9.30 -18.05 17.74
C GLY A 266 -9.54 -16.68 18.40
N GLN A 267 -8.53 -16.11 19.08
CA GLN A 267 -8.61 -14.75 19.62
C GLN A 267 -8.56 -13.71 18.50
N GLY A 268 -7.78 -13.98 17.45
CA GLY A 268 -7.60 -13.10 16.31
C GLY A 268 -6.48 -12.08 16.51
N PHE A 269 -6.58 -10.95 15.82
CA PHE A 269 -5.75 -9.77 15.97
C PHE A 269 -6.64 -8.61 16.41
N ASP A 270 -6.10 -7.66 17.20
CA ASP A 270 -6.85 -6.54 17.77
C ASP A 270 -7.48 -5.64 16.71
N GLY A 271 -6.82 -5.53 15.54
CA GLY A 271 -7.22 -4.62 14.48
C GLY A 271 -6.52 -3.27 14.64
N THR A 272 -7.00 -2.28 13.90
CA THR A 272 -6.60 -0.89 14.06
C THR A 272 -7.82 0.00 13.88
N ASP A 273 -7.89 1.07 14.66
CA ASP A 273 -9.04 1.98 14.74
C ASP A 273 -9.46 2.52 13.37
N GLU A 274 -8.52 2.73 12.45
CA GLU A 274 -8.84 3.31 11.13
C GLU A 274 -9.69 2.43 10.23
N TYR A 275 -9.79 1.13 10.52
CA TYR A 275 -10.61 0.20 9.77
C TYR A 275 -11.93 -0.14 10.45
N ASP A 276 -12.14 0.23 11.70
CA ASP A 276 -13.42 -0.03 12.39
C ASP A 276 -14.57 0.75 11.75
N PRO A 277 -15.82 0.24 11.84
CA PRO A 277 -16.99 0.93 11.31
C PRO A 277 -17.10 2.36 11.84
N ALA A 278 -17.57 3.28 11.00
CA ALA A 278 -17.64 4.70 11.35
C ALA A 278 -18.54 5.02 12.58
N THR A 279 -19.38 4.08 13.01
CA THR A 279 -20.29 4.20 14.16
C THR A 279 -19.74 3.59 15.45
N ASP A 280 -18.57 2.96 15.38
CA ASP A 280 -17.90 2.28 16.47
C ASP A 280 -16.97 3.22 17.26
N ASP A 281 -16.79 2.92 18.54
CA ASP A 281 -15.72 3.41 19.39
C ASP A 281 -14.92 2.19 19.86
N HIS A 282 -13.75 1.98 19.24
CA HIS A 282 -12.87 0.83 19.46
C HIS A 282 -12.65 0.51 20.95
N THR A 283 -12.59 1.53 21.80
CA THR A 283 -12.33 1.38 23.25
C THR A 283 -13.48 0.70 24.00
N ASN A 284 -14.68 0.69 23.42
CA ASN A 284 -15.86 0.04 23.99
C ASN A 284 -16.07 -1.38 23.48
N LEU A 285 -15.23 -1.87 22.56
CA LEU A 285 -15.38 -3.21 21.99
C LEU A 285 -15.20 -4.30 23.05
N PRO A 286 -16.11 -5.30 23.10
CA PRO A 286 -16.02 -6.36 24.07
C PRO A 286 -15.00 -7.42 23.60
N ALA A 287 -13.70 -7.09 23.63
CA ALA A 287 -12.61 -7.91 23.08
C ALA A 287 -12.59 -9.37 23.58
N LYS A 288 -13.04 -9.60 24.82
CA LYS A 288 -13.09 -10.93 25.46
C LYS A 288 -14.45 -11.62 25.34
N ALA A 289 -15.39 -11.08 24.56
CA ALA A 289 -16.69 -11.70 24.37
C ALA A 289 -16.56 -13.07 23.68
N PRO A 290 -17.43 -14.04 24.03
CA PRO A 290 -17.59 -15.25 23.24
C PRO A 290 -18.09 -14.90 21.83
N PRO A 291 -17.99 -15.84 20.86
CA PRO A 291 -18.50 -15.64 19.50
C PRO A 291 -19.97 -15.20 19.44
N LEU A 292 -20.77 -15.65 20.42
CA LEU A 292 -22.20 -15.38 20.55
C LEU A 292 -22.54 -15.10 22.01
N GLN A 293 -23.34 -14.07 22.26
CA GLN A 293 -23.86 -13.75 23.57
C GLN A 293 -25.39 -13.60 23.50
N ILE A 294 -26.09 -14.32 24.37
CA ILE A 294 -27.55 -14.23 24.49
C ILE A 294 -27.87 -13.07 25.43
N LEU A 295 -28.65 -12.12 24.93
CA LEU A 295 -29.12 -10.95 25.65
C LEU A 295 -30.65 -11.02 25.77
N PRO A 296 -31.24 -10.49 26.86
CA PRO A 296 -32.69 -10.40 26.97
C PRO A 296 -33.28 -9.45 25.89
N ALA A 297 -34.51 -9.74 25.45
CA ALA A 297 -35.21 -8.95 24.42
C ALA A 297 -35.39 -7.48 24.81
N ALA A 298 -35.66 -7.19 26.08
CA ALA A 298 -35.63 -5.84 26.64
C ALA A 298 -34.36 -5.65 27.49
N ALA A 299 -33.87 -4.42 27.63
CA ALA A 299 -32.75 -4.08 28.51
C ALA A 299 -33.04 -4.25 30.03
N SER A 300 -34.01 -5.10 30.40
CA SER A 300 -34.35 -5.40 31.78
C SER A 300 -33.40 -6.45 32.37
N LYS A 301 -32.87 -6.17 33.56
CA LYS A 301 -31.89 -6.98 34.32
C LYS A 301 -32.44 -8.31 34.88
N THR A 302 -33.57 -8.80 34.38
CA THR A 302 -34.31 -9.88 35.05
C THR A 302 -34.32 -11.16 34.23
N ALA A 303 -33.56 -12.14 34.75
CA ALA A 303 -33.41 -13.55 34.35
C ALA A 303 -32.54 -13.84 33.11
N ALA A 304 -31.59 -14.76 33.28
CA ALA A 304 -30.80 -15.33 32.19
C ALA A 304 -31.73 -16.07 31.22
N THR A 305 -31.78 -15.62 29.96
CA THR A 305 -32.57 -16.27 28.92
C THR A 305 -31.90 -17.59 28.55
N LYS A 306 -32.56 -18.71 28.85
CA LYS A 306 -32.10 -20.04 28.39
C LYS A 306 -32.42 -20.17 26.90
N ALA A 307 -31.39 -20.34 26.08
CA ALA A 307 -31.53 -20.70 24.68
C ALA A 307 -30.48 -21.76 24.33
N GLU A 308 -30.84 -22.68 23.45
CA GLU A 308 -29.92 -23.63 22.85
C GLU A 308 -29.36 -23.03 21.56
N VAL A 309 -28.04 -23.01 21.43
CA VAL A 309 -27.35 -22.45 20.27
C VAL A 309 -26.48 -23.54 19.66
N ARG A 310 -26.66 -23.77 18.36
CA ARG A 310 -25.85 -24.69 17.58
C ARG A 310 -25.19 -23.92 16.44
N ILE A 311 -23.86 -23.84 16.49
CA ILE A 311 -23.05 -23.26 15.41
C ILE A 311 -22.81 -24.36 14.38
N GLU A 312 -23.29 -24.16 13.16
CA GLU A 312 -23.11 -25.08 12.03
C GLU A 312 -21.85 -24.73 11.24
N ARG A 313 -21.60 -23.42 11.07
CA ARG A 313 -20.43 -22.90 10.38
C ARG A 313 -20.00 -21.56 10.97
N TRP A 314 -18.69 -21.36 11.13
CA TRP A 314 -18.12 -20.11 11.61
C TRP A 314 -16.80 -19.81 10.92
N THR A 315 -16.87 -19.13 9.78
CA THR A 315 -15.72 -18.68 8.99
C THR A 315 -15.63 -17.16 8.97
N ALA A 316 -14.57 -16.62 8.37
CA ALA A 316 -14.39 -15.18 8.23
C ALA A 316 -15.58 -14.55 7.50
N GLU A 317 -15.98 -15.09 6.34
CA GLU A 317 -17.00 -14.51 5.44
C GLU A 317 -18.39 -15.17 5.56
N ASP A 318 -18.52 -16.28 6.28
CA ASP A 318 -19.77 -17.05 6.35
C ASP A 318 -19.99 -17.60 7.77
N LYS A 319 -21.15 -17.31 8.35
CA LYS A 319 -21.60 -17.82 9.64
C LYS A 319 -23.00 -18.40 9.50
N GLU A 320 -23.16 -19.63 9.98
CA GLU A 320 -24.44 -20.33 9.99
C GLU A 320 -24.67 -20.95 11.37
N LEU A 321 -25.84 -20.65 11.95
CA LEU A 321 -26.20 -21.16 13.26
C LEU A 321 -27.71 -21.30 13.43
N SER A 322 -28.11 -22.13 14.38
CA SER A 322 -29.48 -22.24 14.84
C SER A 322 -29.59 -21.87 16.32
N VAL A 323 -30.68 -21.15 16.65
CA VAL A 323 -31.00 -20.71 18.02
C VAL A 323 -32.41 -21.17 18.34
N SER A 324 -32.59 -21.88 19.44
CA SER A 324 -33.90 -22.30 19.95
C SER A 324 -34.14 -21.69 21.32
N SER A 325 -35.20 -20.91 21.47
CA SER A 325 -35.55 -20.30 22.77
C SER A 325 -37.07 -20.27 23.01
N PRO A 326 -37.54 -20.53 24.24
CA PRO A 326 -38.97 -20.42 24.57
C PRO A 326 -39.47 -18.96 24.65
N GLN A 327 -38.57 -17.97 24.65
CA GLN A 327 -38.91 -16.54 24.76
C GLN A 327 -38.16 -15.73 23.70
N PRO A 328 -38.67 -14.54 23.32
CA PRO A 328 -37.91 -13.61 22.49
C PRO A 328 -36.58 -13.24 23.15
N LEU A 329 -35.53 -13.07 22.35
CA LEU A 329 -34.19 -12.70 22.82
C LEU A 329 -33.47 -11.79 21.82
N ARG A 330 -32.34 -11.23 22.22
CA ARG A 330 -31.38 -10.60 21.32
C ARG A 330 -30.10 -11.41 21.29
N LEU A 331 -29.61 -11.71 20.10
CA LEU A 331 -28.35 -12.40 19.91
C LEU A 331 -27.28 -11.38 19.53
N ALA A 332 -26.31 -11.15 20.41
CA ALA A 332 -25.13 -10.37 20.10
C ALA A 332 -24.07 -11.28 19.46
N ILE A 333 -23.64 -10.91 18.26
CA ILE A 333 -22.71 -11.69 17.45
C ILE A 333 -21.38 -10.98 17.49
N ARG A 334 -20.28 -11.68 17.79
CA ARG A 334 -18.94 -11.08 17.80
C ARG A 334 -18.47 -10.79 16.37
N LEU A 335 -19.08 -9.76 15.78
CA LEU A 335 -18.92 -9.32 14.41
C LEU A 335 -19.33 -7.85 14.30
N LEU A 336 -18.43 -7.03 13.76
CA LEU A 336 -18.69 -5.64 13.45
C LEU A 336 -19.59 -5.51 12.23
N ASP A 337 -20.51 -4.56 12.29
CA ASP A 337 -21.55 -4.32 11.29
C ASP A 337 -21.01 -3.48 10.12
N TYR A 338 -20.39 -4.18 9.16
CA TYR A 338 -20.05 -3.62 7.86
C TYR A 338 -21.21 -3.73 6.86
N PRO A 339 -21.40 -2.74 5.96
CA PRO A 339 -22.48 -2.74 4.98
C PRO A 339 -22.53 -3.93 4.01
N ALA A 340 -21.43 -4.67 3.88
CA ALA A 340 -21.32 -5.85 3.02
C ALA A 340 -21.91 -7.13 3.66
N TRP A 341 -22.22 -7.13 4.96
CA TRP A 341 -22.89 -8.25 5.60
C TRP A 341 -24.33 -8.39 5.14
N HIS A 342 -24.69 -9.62 4.79
CA HIS A 342 -26.05 -10.02 4.48
C HIS A 342 -26.55 -10.95 5.57
N VAL A 343 -27.59 -10.53 6.30
CA VAL A 343 -28.13 -11.30 7.42
C VAL A 343 -29.53 -11.83 7.07
N GLU A 344 -29.71 -13.14 7.19
CA GLU A 344 -30.98 -13.82 7.01
C GLU A 344 -31.41 -14.54 8.28
N VAL A 345 -32.68 -14.45 8.62
CA VAL A 345 -33.35 -15.25 9.66
C VAL A 345 -34.46 -16.04 9.01
N ASN A 346 -34.39 -17.37 9.07
CA ASN A 346 -35.29 -18.31 8.38
C ASN A 346 -35.44 -18.03 6.88
N GLY A 347 -34.34 -17.68 6.20
CA GLY A 347 -34.30 -17.37 4.77
C GLY A 347 -34.94 -16.03 4.39
N ARG A 348 -35.25 -15.16 5.36
CA ARG A 348 -35.70 -13.79 5.12
C ARG A 348 -34.61 -12.82 5.53
N ARG A 349 -34.29 -11.88 4.64
CA ARG A 349 -33.33 -10.81 4.93
C ARG A 349 -33.84 -9.92 6.06
N VAL A 350 -32.98 -9.65 7.03
CA VAL A 350 -33.23 -8.73 8.13
C VAL A 350 -32.15 -7.65 8.17
N THR A 351 -32.49 -6.50 8.75
CA THR A 351 -31.49 -5.47 9.09
C THR A 351 -31.14 -5.67 10.55
N PRO A 352 -29.86 -5.95 10.89
CA PRO A 352 -29.45 -6.08 12.29
C PRO A 352 -29.59 -4.76 13.04
N GLU A 353 -29.72 -4.85 14.35
CA GLU A 353 -29.45 -3.72 15.25
C GLU A 353 -27.94 -3.58 15.41
N SER A 354 -27.45 -2.36 15.55
CA SER A 354 -26.04 -2.07 15.82
C SER A 354 -25.98 -0.99 16.91
N PRO A 355 -25.61 -1.35 18.16
CA PRO A 355 -25.54 -0.39 19.25
C PRO A 355 -24.56 0.74 18.94
N GLU A 356 -24.98 1.98 19.22
CA GLU A 356 -24.09 3.14 19.24
C GLU A 356 -22.97 2.85 20.24
N SER A 357 -21.71 2.98 19.80
CA SER A 357 -20.43 2.72 20.50
C SER A 357 -19.72 1.41 20.26
N THR A 358 -20.38 0.32 19.85
CA THR A 358 -19.68 -0.97 19.60
C THR A 358 -19.75 -1.43 18.15
N GLY A 359 -20.67 -0.86 17.35
CA GLY A 359 -20.87 -1.26 15.97
C GLY A 359 -21.15 -2.76 15.77
N GLN A 360 -21.57 -3.47 16.82
CA GLN A 360 -21.68 -4.93 16.82
C GLN A 360 -23.03 -5.39 16.27
N ILE A 361 -23.05 -6.48 15.48
CA ILE A 361 -24.29 -7.06 14.95
C ILE A 361 -25.13 -7.68 16.07
N PHE A 362 -26.32 -7.10 16.31
CA PHE A 362 -27.34 -7.59 17.24
C PHE A 362 -28.56 -8.06 16.46
N LEU A 363 -29.04 -9.27 16.74
CA LEU A 363 -30.22 -9.84 16.09
C LEU A 363 -31.36 -10.02 17.09
N PRO A 364 -32.45 -9.24 17.01
CA PRO A 364 -33.68 -9.53 17.73
C PRO A 364 -34.35 -10.76 17.13
N LEU A 365 -34.57 -11.79 17.96
CA LEU A 365 -35.14 -13.07 17.54
C LEU A 365 -36.45 -13.34 18.30
N PRO A 366 -37.51 -13.78 17.61
CA PRO A 366 -38.72 -14.24 18.28
C PRO A 366 -38.49 -15.61 18.94
N ALA A 367 -39.39 -15.98 19.86
CA ALA A 367 -39.41 -17.32 20.43
C ALA A 367 -39.53 -18.41 19.34
N GLY A 368 -38.99 -19.59 19.63
CA GLY A 368 -38.95 -20.75 18.75
C GLY A 368 -37.54 -21.06 18.23
N ALA A 369 -37.48 -21.96 17.26
CA ALA A 369 -36.26 -22.30 16.54
C ALA A 369 -36.06 -21.37 15.35
N GLN A 370 -34.92 -20.68 15.32
CA GLN A 370 -34.52 -19.74 14.29
C GLN A 370 -33.24 -20.25 13.62
N ARG A 371 -33.20 -20.25 12.29
CA ARG A 371 -31.97 -20.48 11.52
C ARG A 371 -31.43 -19.14 11.04
N ILE A 372 -30.16 -18.89 11.29
CA ILE A 372 -29.51 -17.61 11.00
C ILE A 372 -28.33 -17.87 10.07
N ARG A 373 -28.26 -17.08 8.99
CA ARG A 373 -27.13 -17.06 8.06
C ARG A 373 -26.62 -15.63 7.93
N ILE A 374 -25.31 -15.47 8.04
CA ILE A 374 -24.62 -14.18 7.88
C ILE A 374 -23.50 -14.40 6.89
N GLU A 375 -23.60 -13.72 5.75
CA GLU A 375 -22.67 -13.88 4.62
C GLU A 375 -22.09 -12.53 4.21
N PHE A 376 -20.77 -12.50 4.00
CA PHE A 376 -20.08 -11.34 3.49
C PHE A 376 -20.22 -11.29 1.97
N MET A 377 -21.06 -10.38 1.48
CA MET A 377 -21.40 -10.34 0.06
C MET A 377 -20.45 -9.44 -0.71
N LYS A 378 -20.15 -9.85 -1.95
CA LYS A 378 -19.41 -9.00 -2.89
C LYS A 378 -20.26 -7.81 -3.32
N THR A 379 -19.84 -6.61 -2.93
CA THR A 379 -20.47 -5.33 -3.22
C THR A 379 -20.25 -4.88 -4.68
N SER A 380 -20.99 -3.87 -5.13
CA SER A 380 -20.93 -3.39 -6.51
C SER A 380 -19.57 -2.79 -6.87
N ASP A 381 -18.96 -2.05 -5.94
CA ASP A 381 -17.63 -1.45 -6.09
C ASP A 381 -16.55 -2.54 -6.30
N ARG A 382 -16.57 -3.64 -5.53
CA ARG A 382 -15.68 -4.79 -5.78
C ARG A 382 -15.88 -5.40 -7.16
N LYS A 383 -17.13 -5.59 -7.62
CA LYS A 383 -17.43 -6.10 -8.97
C LYS A 383 -16.90 -5.17 -10.07
N TRP A 384 -17.07 -3.86 -9.90
CA TRP A 384 -16.53 -2.87 -10.83
C TRP A 384 -15.00 -2.84 -10.82
N GLY A 385 -14.37 -2.94 -9.66
CA GLY A 385 -12.92 -3.05 -9.52
C GLY A 385 -12.36 -4.26 -10.27
N GLU A 386 -12.98 -5.43 -10.09
CA GLU A 386 -12.64 -6.67 -10.81
C GLU A 386 -12.82 -6.51 -12.33
N ALA A 387 -13.92 -5.90 -12.78
CA ALA A 387 -14.18 -5.67 -14.20
C ALA A 387 -13.13 -4.73 -14.83
N VAL A 388 -12.80 -3.64 -14.16
CA VAL A 388 -11.76 -2.68 -14.60
C VAL A 388 -10.40 -3.36 -14.67
N SER A 389 -10.03 -4.15 -13.66
CA SER A 389 -8.77 -4.89 -13.67
C SER A 389 -8.73 -6.00 -14.72
N GLY A 390 -9.85 -6.67 -14.98
CA GLY A 390 -9.96 -7.63 -16.07
C GLY A 390 -9.73 -6.98 -17.43
N ALA A 391 -10.38 -5.85 -17.70
CA ALA A 391 -10.20 -5.09 -18.94
C ALA A 391 -8.77 -4.55 -19.10
N ALA A 392 -8.18 -4.02 -18.03
CA ALA A 392 -6.78 -3.59 -18.01
C ALA A 392 -5.81 -4.76 -18.21
N GLY A 393 -6.10 -5.93 -17.65
CA GLY A 393 -5.32 -7.16 -17.84
C GLY A 393 -5.32 -7.61 -19.30
N ILE A 394 -6.48 -7.59 -19.96
CA ILE A 394 -6.58 -7.88 -21.40
C ILE A 394 -5.75 -6.87 -22.21
N LEU A 395 -5.89 -5.57 -21.95
CA LEU A 395 -5.11 -4.52 -22.63
C LEU A 395 -3.60 -4.69 -22.39
N PHE A 396 -3.19 -5.02 -21.17
CA PHE A 396 -1.80 -5.33 -20.83
C PHE A 396 -1.27 -6.49 -21.68
N LEU A 397 -1.99 -7.62 -21.75
CA LEU A 397 -1.57 -8.78 -22.55
C LEU A 397 -1.45 -8.42 -24.03
N LEU A 398 -2.42 -7.67 -24.57
CA LEU A 398 -2.37 -7.17 -25.95
C LEU A 398 -1.11 -6.32 -26.18
N LEU A 399 -0.86 -5.30 -25.35
CA LEU A 399 0.32 -4.43 -25.51
C LEU A 399 1.65 -5.18 -25.36
N PHE A 400 1.69 -6.20 -24.49
CA PHE A 400 2.89 -6.99 -24.23
C PHE A 400 3.21 -7.99 -25.36
N PHE A 401 2.18 -8.60 -25.96
CA PHE A 401 2.32 -9.70 -26.94
C PHE A 401 2.11 -9.30 -28.41
N LEU A 402 1.32 -8.28 -28.75
CA LEU A 402 0.98 -7.94 -30.15
C LEU A 402 2.22 -7.60 -31.02
N ASP A 403 3.29 -7.06 -30.43
CA ASP A 403 4.52 -6.75 -31.16
C ASP A 403 5.38 -8.00 -31.48
N ARG A 404 5.15 -9.13 -30.78
CA ARG A 404 5.73 -10.43 -31.17
C ARG A 404 5.01 -11.02 -32.40
N ALA A 405 3.69 -10.85 -32.48
CA ALA A 405 2.88 -11.40 -33.56
C ALA A 405 3.16 -10.71 -34.91
N LYS A 406 3.14 -9.37 -34.95
CA LYS A 406 3.42 -8.60 -36.18
C LYS A 406 4.82 -8.89 -36.77
N ARG A 407 5.82 -9.11 -35.91
CA ARG A 407 7.20 -9.40 -36.37
C ARG A 407 7.41 -10.85 -36.79
N ARG A 408 6.71 -11.83 -36.19
CA ARG A 408 6.71 -13.21 -36.70
C ARG A 408 6.12 -13.26 -38.10
N SER A 409 4.99 -12.59 -38.33
CA SER A 409 4.38 -12.50 -39.67
C SER A 409 5.29 -11.77 -40.67
N ALA A 410 5.95 -10.67 -40.28
CA ALA A 410 6.88 -9.97 -41.17
C ALA A 410 8.12 -10.80 -41.54
N LYS A 411 8.63 -11.64 -40.63
CA LYS A 411 9.74 -12.57 -40.94
C LYS A 411 9.34 -13.73 -41.84
N VAL A 412 8.11 -14.22 -41.74
CA VAL A 412 7.57 -15.33 -42.57
C VAL A 412 7.26 -14.87 -44.00
N VAL A 413 6.98 -13.58 -44.21
CA VAL A 413 6.75 -13.01 -45.56
C VAL A 413 8.07 -12.69 -46.29
N GLN A 414 9.21 -12.68 -45.59
CA GLN A 414 10.54 -12.40 -46.15
C GLN A 414 11.40 -13.66 -46.37
N THR A 415 10.88 -14.84 -46.05
CA THR A 415 11.46 -16.16 -46.34
C THR A 415 10.58 -16.87 -47.34
#